data_AF-A0A9X3IVS8-F1
#
_entry.id   AF-A0A9X3IVS8-F1
#
_cell.length_a   1.000
_cell.length_b   1.000
_cell.length_c   1.000
_cell.angle_alpha   90.00
_cell.angle_beta   90.00
_cell.angle_gamma   90.00
#
_symmetry.space_group_name_H-M   'P 1'
#
loop_
_entity.id
_entity.type
_entity.pdbx_description
1 polymer ?
#
loop_
_entity_poly.entity_id
_entity_poly.type
_entity_poly.pdbx_seq_one_letter_code
_entity_poly.pdbx_strand_id
1 'polypeptide(L)'
;MPHAFARPRLGLGLAAVLALACGRGGAGAPDDPTDPALRAIHARMPPLERATVGQGPGYVAGGFVYMALKPGAIQKYLQSLPLDPDTAREVSRAGVDLGFDPRVDDVAARLGLDPDAHVTVTIARPIAVTMPGVREALQRIGSAPDLPNPFPAAATTPADVAPWPSPRPVRPPPAPPAPPSPPQPYLDSAPVQPVTPIPEPWKPPPPDAPSPDQEAMARGAGSLAFHNRVHLPAKDPSALPALLTRMVHKERPPEIATLCGQIGPSEFCFGDAGALLVARKEAAAVVLDLFFFPAGTGAAWDPDRVTTVTNGLAAGPAKLPVLATLRGDFAAYADAAALPAVSEVYEIADTVRDLRWYEPGQRAEKVSRALGQRAALEQLRETRRLFSGVRLEAAVDPETVQMTMSWEPADPAAADLAEKTFSRAAAGVGVPSLAGLCDGALACWRSSACRRWPASASWRSASTAATSGPSARRSRTPATSARPSSCSRPGRARSA
;
A
#
# COMPACT_ATOMS: atom_id res chain seq x y z
N MET A 1 -20.12 -9.94 -8.50
CA MET A 1 -19.21 -9.36 -7.49
C MET A 1 -17.95 -10.23 -7.39
N PRO A 2 -16.94 -9.99 -8.23
CA PRO A 2 -15.55 -9.97 -7.74
C PRO A 2 -14.66 -9.04 -8.62
N HIS A 3 -14.68 -7.73 -8.35
CA HIS A 3 -13.72 -6.79 -8.95
C HIS A 3 -13.02 -5.90 -7.90
N ALA A 4 -13.29 -6.12 -6.60
CA ALA A 4 -12.81 -5.25 -5.52
C ALA A 4 -11.40 -5.59 -4.99
N PHE A 5 -10.79 -6.72 -5.39
CA PHE A 5 -9.45 -7.11 -4.91
C PHE A 5 -8.30 -6.80 -5.87
N ALA A 6 -8.56 -6.24 -7.05
CA ALA A 6 -7.55 -6.00 -8.07
C ALA A 6 -7.13 -4.52 -8.10
N ARG A 7 -6.22 -4.13 -7.20
CA ARG A 7 -5.17 -3.09 -7.39
C ARG A 7 -4.53 -2.71 -6.05
N PRO A 8 -3.25 -3.05 -5.79
CA PRO A 8 -2.52 -2.47 -4.67
C PRO A 8 -2.05 -1.06 -5.07
N ARG A 9 -2.94 -0.05 -4.97
CA ARG A 9 -2.54 1.36 -5.11
C ARG A 9 -1.91 1.95 -3.84
N LEU A 10 -1.76 1.14 -2.79
CA LEU A 10 -1.24 1.56 -1.49
C LEU A 10 0.30 1.74 -1.45
N GLY A 11 1.06 1.11 -2.35
CA GLY A 11 2.54 1.18 -2.30
C GLY A 11 3.17 2.45 -2.89
N LEU A 12 2.51 3.10 -3.86
CA LEU A 12 3.07 4.24 -4.60
C LEU A 12 2.74 5.61 -3.99
N GLY A 13 1.71 5.69 -3.13
CA GLY A 13 1.31 6.94 -2.47
C GLY A 13 2.34 7.48 -1.48
N LEU A 14 3.18 6.61 -0.89
CA LEU A 14 4.15 7.01 0.13
C LEU A 14 5.44 7.61 -0.49
N ALA A 15 5.83 7.17 -1.68
CA ALA A 15 7.08 7.60 -2.33
C ALA A 15 6.95 8.96 -3.05
N ALA A 16 5.78 9.28 -3.62
CA ALA A 16 5.58 10.52 -4.39
C ALA A 16 5.48 11.79 -3.51
N VAL A 17 5.08 11.66 -2.24
CA VAL A 17 5.00 12.80 -1.30
C VAL A 17 6.40 13.27 -0.84
N LEU A 18 7.43 12.43 -0.95
CA LEU A 18 8.77 12.69 -0.42
C LEU A 18 9.73 13.38 -1.41
N ALA A 19 9.45 13.37 -2.72
CA ALA A 19 10.43 13.77 -3.74
C ALA A 19 10.47 15.29 -4.08
N LEU A 20 9.56 16.13 -3.59
CA LEU A 20 9.34 17.49 -4.12
C LEU A 20 9.87 18.67 -3.29
N ALA A 21 10.71 18.48 -2.26
CA ALA A 21 10.95 19.55 -1.28
C ALA A 21 12.38 19.76 -0.74
N CYS A 22 13.44 19.81 -1.56
CA CYS A 22 14.78 20.14 -1.06
C CYS A 22 15.60 21.07 -1.97
N GLY A 23 15.51 22.39 -1.72
CA GLY A 23 16.45 23.41 -2.21
C GLY A 23 17.52 23.81 -1.17
N ARG A 24 18.73 24.11 -1.67
CA ARG A 24 20.02 24.36 -0.98
C ARG A 24 20.08 25.61 -0.07
N GLY A 25 20.86 25.53 1.01
CA GLY A 25 21.43 26.70 1.68
C GLY A 25 22.14 26.43 3.03
N GLY A 26 23.46 26.67 3.07
CA GLY A 26 24.20 27.38 4.15
C GLY A 26 24.56 26.68 5.47
N ALA A 27 25.87 26.65 5.79
CA ALA A 27 26.58 25.95 6.87
C ALA A 27 26.45 26.48 8.32
N GLY A 28 26.75 25.60 9.29
CA GLY A 28 27.14 25.88 10.69
C GLY A 28 27.30 24.59 11.53
N ALA A 29 28.39 24.44 12.30
CA ALA A 29 28.85 23.21 13.02
C ALA A 29 28.73 23.33 14.58
N PRO A 30 29.17 22.35 15.41
CA PRO A 30 28.60 21.01 15.64
C PRO A 30 28.30 20.69 17.14
N ASP A 31 27.33 19.79 17.34
CA ASP A 31 27.17 18.72 18.36
C ASP A 31 27.80 18.83 19.76
N ASP A 32 26.94 19.01 20.79
CA ASP A 32 27.21 18.66 22.20
C ASP A 32 26.26 17.53 22.66
N PRO A 33 26.76 16.30 22.93
CA PRO A 33 25.95 15.17 23.41
C PRO A 33 25.41 15.37 24.85
N THR A 34 25.79 16.44 25.55
CA THR A 34 25.22 16.80 26.84
C THR A 34 24.01 17.72 26.75
N ASP A 35 23.59 18.11 25.54
CA ASP A 35 22.46 19.01 25.31
C ASP A 35 21.19 18.51 26.03
N PRO A 36 20.72 19.23 27.07
CA PRO A 36 19.52 18.87 27.81
C PRO A 36 18.27 18.87 26.93
N ALA A 37 18.26 19.54 25.77
CA ALA A 37 17.19 19.47 24.80
C ALA A 37 17.14 18.09 24.12
N LEU A 38 18.28 17.54 23.68
CA LEU A 38 18.36 16.18 23.13
C LEU A 38 17.95 15.13 24.16
N ARG A 39 18.44 15.27 25.39
CA ARG A 39 18.04 14.41 26.52
C ARG A 39 16.54 14.52 26.83
N ALA A 40 15.97 15.72 26.74
CA ALA A 40 14.54 15.94 26.92
C ALA A 40 13.70 15.40 25.75
N ILE A 41 14.18 15.42 24.51
CA ILE A 41 13.48 14.81 23.37
C ILE A 41 13.45 13.28 23.52
N HIS A 42 14.58 12.66 23.86
CA HIS A 42 14.70 11.21 24.05
C HIS A 42 13.88 10.75 25.26
N ALA A 43 13.88 11.51 26.35
CA ALA A 43 13.02 11.26 27.50
C ALA A 43 11.51 11.47 27.21
N ARG A 44 11.15 12.17 26.11
CA ARG A 44 9.74 12.44 25.72
C ARG A 44 9.16 11.44 24.73
N MET A 45 9.95 10.53 24.15
CA MET A 45 9.50 9.43 23.30
C MET A 45 10.14 8.13 23.81
N PRO A 46 9.72 7.65 24.99
CA PRO A 46 10.22 6.38 25.50
C PRO A 46 9.93 5.27 24.48
N PRO A 47 10.82 4.27 24.36
CA PRO A 47 10.53 3.05 23.60
C PRO A 47 9.15 2.52 24.00
N LEU A 48 8.40 1.98 23.06
CA LEU A 48 7.12 1.34 23.38
C LEU A 48 7.36 0.28 24.47
N GLU A 49 6.68 0.43 25.61
CA GLU A 49 6.72 -0.52 26.73
C GLU A 49 5.89 -1.77 26.40
N ARG A 50 6.21 -2.41 25.27
CA ARG A 50 5.61 -3.66 24.82
C ARG A 50 6.69 -4.68 24.55
N ALA A 51 6.34 -5.94 24.77
CA ALA A 51 7.23 -7.05 24.48
C ALA A 51 7.66 -7.04 23.00
N THR A 52 8.87 -7.51 22.75
CA THR A 52 9.34 -7.79 21.40
C THR A 52 8.50 -8.90 20.80
N VAL A 53 8.07 -8.71 19.55
CA VAL A 53 7.41 -9.76 18.77
C VAL A 53 8.39 -10.89 18.45
N GLY A 54 9.65 -10.53 18.18
CA GLY A 54 10.70 -11.47 17.76
C GLY A 54 10.57 -11.90 16.30
N GLN A 55 11.46 -12.80 15.87
CA GLN A 55 11.36 -13.40 14.53
C GLN A 55 10.18 -14.39 14.48
N GLY A 56 9.12 -13.98 13.79
CA GLY A 56 7.94 -14.79 13.59
C GLY A 56 8.09 -15.83 12.46
N PRO A 57 7.41 -16.97 12.55
CA PRO A 57 7.41 -18.01 11.50
C PRO A 57 6.80 -17.56 10.17
N GLY A 58 6.00 -16.50 10.15
CA GLY A 58 5.48 -15.88 8.94
C GLY A 58 6.49 -15.02 8.17
N TYR A 59 7.68 -14.77 8.73
CA TYR A 59 8.73 -13.98 8.10
C TYR A 59 9.60 -14.84 7.17
N VAL A 60 9.44 -14.69 5.86
CA VAL A 60 10.20 -15.44 4.85
C VAL A 60 11.19 -14.56 4.10
N ALA A 61 12.35 -15.12 3.76
CA ALA A 61 13.44 -14.37 3.16
C ALA A 61 13.08 -13.73 1.81
N GLY A 62 13.54 -12.49 1.61
CA GLY A 62 13.34 -11.73 0.37
C GLY A 62 11.99 -11.02 0.27
N GLY A 63 11.21 -10.99 1.35
CA GLY A 63 10.02 -10.14 1.44
C GLY A 63 10.36 -8.65 1.43
N PHE A 64 9.42 -7.84 0.92
CA PHE A 64 9.55 -6.38 0.95
C PHE A 64 9.00 -5.78 2.24
N VAL A 65 7.85 -6.25 2.72
CA VAL A 65 7.31 -5.84 4.02
C VAL A 65 7.12 -7.04 4.92
N TYR A 66 7.57 -6.91 6.16
CA TYR A 66 7.36 -7.86 7.24
C TYR A 66 6.44 -7.20 8.26
N MET A 67 5.37 -7.87 8.67
CA MET A 67 4.43 -7.30 9.64
C MET A 67 4.09 -8.29 10.73
N ALA A 68 3.86 -7.78 11.93
CA ALA A 68 3.21 -8.51 13.00
C ALA A 68 2.03 -7.72 13.51
N LEU A 69 0.96 -8.42 13.87
CA LEU A 69 -0.20 -7.81 14.48
C LEU A 69 -0.81 -8.76 15.50
N LYS A 70 -1.32 -8.21 16.59
CA LYS A 70 -2.05 -8.92 17.63
C LYS A 70 -3.55 -8.70 17.41
N PRO A 71 -4.29 -9.67 16.82
CA PRO A 71 -5.68 -9.45 16.40
C PRO A 71 -6.58 -8.99 17.55
N GLY A 72 -6.42 -9.57 18.74
CA GLY A 72 -7.23 -9.22 19.91
C GLY A 72 -7.06 -7.78 20.37
N ALA A 73 -5.86 -7.19 20.23
CA ALA A 73 -5.63 -5.78 20.57
C ALA A 73 -6.32 -4.84 19.57
N ILE A 74 -6.17 -5.13 18.27
CA ILE A 74 -6.83 -4.36 17.20
C ILE A 74 -8.35 -4.45 17.33
N GLN A 75 -8.89 -5.64 17.61
CA GLN A 75 -10.31 -5.85 17.79
C GLN A 75 -10.85 -5.07 18.98
N LYS A 76 -10.19 -5.13 20.15
CA LYS A 76 -10.58 -4.35 21.34
C LYS A 76 -10.60 -2.84 21.05
N TYR A 77 -9.65 -2.35 20.27
CA TYR A 77 -9.64 -0.96 19.83
C TYR A 77 -10.79 -0.63 18.87
N LEU A 78 -11.06 -1.47 17.86
CA LEU A 78 -12.20 -1.27 16.96
C LEU A 78 -13.55 -1.28 17.70
N GLN A 79 -13.65 -2.10 18.76
CA GLN A 79 -14.82 -2.19 19.63
C GLN A 79 -14.99 -0.95 20.52
N SER A 80 -13.90 -0.31 20.94
CA SER A 80 -13.94 0.90 21.79
C SER A 80 -14.15 2.19 21.02
N LEU A 81 -13.94 2.20 19.69
CA LEU A 81 -14.12 3.40 18.87
C LEU A 81 -15.56 3.93 18.97
N PRO A 82 -15.76 5.18 19.42
CA PRO A 82 -17.05 5.83 19.35
C PRO A 82 -17.32 6.22 17.90
N LEU A 83 -18.15 5.43 17.21
CA LEU A 83 -18.60 5.74 15.85
C LEU A 83 -19.96 6.43 15.92
N ASP A 84 -20.17 7.42 15.06
CA ASP A 84 -21.50 7.94 14.82
C ASP A 84 -22.41 6.85 14.21
N PRO A 85 -23.74 6.99 14.31
CA PRO A 85 -24.67 5.96 13.88
C PRO A 85 -24.54 5.57 12.39
N ASP A 86 -24.19 6.51 11.52
CA ASP A 86 -24.09 6.24 10.08
C ASP A 86 -22.83 5.43 9.78
N THR A 87 -21.68 5.81 10.34
CA THR A 87 -20.43 5.03 10.21
C THR A 87 -20.58 3.64 10.84
N ALA A 88 -21.23 3.53 12.01
CA ALA A 88 -21.50 2.24 12.63
C ALA A 88 -22.34 1.33 11.72
N ARG A 89 -23.33 1.90 11.02
CA ARG A 89 -24.17 1.19 10.05
C ARG A 89 -23.38 0.75 8.83
N GLU A 90 -22.47 1.58 8.32
CA GLU A 90 -21.59 1.22 7.21
C GLU A 90 -20.63 0.09 7.57
N VAL A 91 -20.02 0.14 8.76
CA VAL A 91 -19.16 -0.94 9.26
C VAL A 91 -19.96 -2.24 9.42
N SER A 92 -21.18 -2.16 9.95
CA SER A 92 -22.04 -3.34 10.09
C SER A 92 -22.47 -3.91 8.73
N ARG A 93 -22.78 -3.05 7.74
CA ARG A 93 -23.04 -3.47 6.35
C ARG A 93 -21.82 -4.14 5.72
N ALA A 94 -20.63 -3.57 5.89
CA ALA A 94 -19.39 -4.20 5.45
C ALA A 94 -19.20 -5.55 6.16
N GLY A 95 -19.61 -5.67 7.42
CA GLY A 95 -19.64 -6.92 8.16
C GLY A 95 -20.53 -8.00 7.55
N VAL A 96 -21.66 -7.62 6.93
CA VAL A 96 -22.51 -8.55 6.15
C VAL A 96 -21.74 -9.10 4.95
N ASP A 97 -21.02 -8.25 4.22
CA ASP A 97 -20.22 -8.66 3.06
C ASP A 97 -19.01 -9.54 3.49
N LEU A 98 -18.43 -9.24 4.66
CA LEU A 98 -17.32 -10.01 5.25
C LEU A 98 -17.80 -11.30 5.96
N GLY A 99 -19.11 -11.44 6.20
CA GLY A 99 -19.69 -12.55 6.95
C GLY A 99 -19.44 -12.51 8.46
N PHE A 100 -18.91 -11.40 9.00
CA PHE A 100 -18.75 -11.11 10.42
C PHE A 100 -18.59 -9.60 10.65
N ASP A 101 -19.10 -9.08 11.76
CA ASP A 101 -18.93 -7.69 12.20
C ASP A 101 -17.74 -7.59 13.17
N PRO A 102 -16.61 -6.96 12.81
CA PRO A 102 -15.43 -6.89 13.68
C PRO A 102 -15.64 -6.12 14.98
N ARG A 103 -16.75 -5.37 15.13
CA ARG A 103 -17.09 -4.63 16.37
C ARG A 103 -17.97 -5.44 17.32
N VAL A 104 -18.65 -6.47 16.84
CA VAL A 104 -19.60 -7.24 17.64
C VAL A 104 -19.14 -8.68 17.78
N ASP A 105 -18.68 -9.27 16.70
CA ASP A 105 -18.24 -10.65 16.67
C ASP A 105 -16.85 -10.81 17.27
N ASP A 106 -16.66 -11.94 17.95
CA ASP A 106 -15.32 -12.41 18.30
C ASP A 106 -14.62 -12.99 17.06
N VAL A 107 -14.01 -12.12 16.26
CA VAL A 107 -13.30 -12.49 15.02
C VAL A 107 -12.22 -13.52 15.30
N ALA A 108 -11.47 -13.35 16.39
CA ALA A 108 -10.42 -14.30 16.76
C ALA A 108 -11.03 -15.68 17.05
N ALA A 109 -12.08 -15.76 17.86
CA ALA A 109 -12.75 -17.03 18.15
C ALA A 109 -13.37 -17.66 16.89
N ARG A 110 -14.03 -16.87 16.04
CA ARG A 110 -14.67 -17.35 14.81
C ARG A 110 -13.68 -17.93 13.81
N LEU A 111 -12.49 -17.35 13.73
CA LEU A 111 -11.40 -17.81 12.88
C LEU A 111 -10.51 -18.87 13.57
N GLY A 112 -10.81 -19.25 14.82
CA GLY A 112 -10.02 -20.18 15.61
C GLY A 112 -8.64 -19.64 16.00
N LEU A 113 -8.42 -18.33 15.94
CA LEU A 113 -7.15 -17.66 16.23
C LEU A 113 -6.89 -17.58 17.72
N ASP A 114 -5.61 -17.57 18.09
CA ASP A 114 -5.22 -17.16 19.43
C ASP A 114 -5.21 -15.62 19.52
N PRO A 115 -6.13 -15.00 20.29
CA PRO A 115 -6.23 -13.53 20.38
C PRO A 115 -4.98 -12.90 21.01
N ASP A 116 -4.20 -13.69 21.75
CA ASP A 116 -3.00 -13.21 22.43
C ASP A 116 -1.71 -13.38 21.61
N ALA A 117 -1.77 -14.15 20.52
CA ALA A 117 -0.63 -14.41 19.66
C ALA A 117 -0.51 -13.36 18.53
N HIS A 118 0.71 -13.19 18.03
CA HIS A 118 0.97 -12.37 16.86
C HIS A 118 0.75 -13.17 15.57
N VAL A 119 -0.12 -12.65 14.72
CA VAL A 119 -0.15 -13.01 13.30
C VAL A 119 1.06 -12.34 12.65
N THR A 120 1.88 -13.12 11.94
CA THR A 120 3.10 -12.63 11.29
C THR A 120 2.97 -12.78 9.78
N VAL A 121 3.45 -11.78 9.05
CA VAL A 121 3.19 -11.62 7.62
C VAL A 121 4.46 -11.24 6.89
N THR A 122 4.66 -11.83 5.72
CA THR A 122 5.58 -11.32 4.68
C THR A 122 4.77 -10.92 3.47
N ILE A 123 5.06 -9.74 2.91
CA ILE A 123 4.39 -9.18 1.74
C ILE A 123 5.40 -8.96 0.62
N ALA A 124 4.93 -9.25 -0.60
CA ALA A 124 5.61 -8.95 -1.85
C ALA A 124 7.04 -9.50 -1.94
N ARG A 125 7.24 -10.77 -1.58
CA ARG A 125 8.46 -11.50 -1.94
C ARG A 125 8.44 -11.77 -3.46
N PRO A 126 9.37 -11.22 -4.26
CA PRO A 126 9.40 -11.47 -5.69
C PRO A 126 9.87 -12.92 -5.97
N ILE A 127 9.17 -13.60 -6.87
CA ILE A 127 9.59 -14.88 -7.44
C ILE A 127 9.74 -14.69 -8.95
N ALA A 128 11.00 -14.75 -9.39
CA ALA A 128 11.43 -14.25 -10.69
C ALA A 128 12.26 -15.29 -11.47
N VAL A 129 11.93 -16.59 -11.33
CA VAL A 129 12.70 -17.71 -11.91
C VAL A 129 12.86 -17.57 -13.42
N THR A 130 11.77 -17.21 -14.11
CA THR A 130 11.70 -17.05 -15.57
C THR A 130 12.13 -15.66 -16.06
N MET A 131 12.43 -14.73 -15.15
CA MET A 131 12.72 -13.34 -15.47
C MET A 131 13.84 -13.14 -16.50
N PRO A 132 14.97 -13.88 -16.44
CA PRO A 132 16.04 -13.71 -17.42
C PRO A 132 15.56 -13.95 -18.86
N GLY A 133 14.75 -14.99 -19.10
CA GLY A 133 14.22 -15.30 -20.43
C GLY A 133 13.19 -14.28 -20.92
N VAL A 134 12.30 -13.82 -20.03
CA VAL A 134 11.34 -12.76 -20.35
C VAL A 134 12.05 -11.46 -20.72
N ARG A 135 13.12 -11.12 -20.00
CA ARG A 135 13.95 -9.95 -20.26
C ARG A 135 14.64 -10.03 -21.62
N GLU A 136 15.23 -11.18 -21.94
CA GLU A 136 15.88 -11.38 -23.23
C GLU A 136 14.88 -11.24 -24.39
N ALA A 137 13.67 -11.80 -24.23
CA ALA A 137 12.60 -11.63 -25.22
C ALA A 137 12.18 -10.16 -25.40
N LEU A 138 12.03 -9.42 -24.31
CA LEU A 138 11.77 -7.98 -24.37
C LEU A 138 12.90 -7.23 -25.07
N GLN A 139 14.16 -7.53 -24.76
CA GLN A 139 15.30 -6.89 -25.42
C GLN A 139 15.31 -7.14 -26.93
N ARG A 140 14.95 -8.34 -27.40
CA ARG A 140 14.79 -8.64 -28.83
C ARG A 140 13.68 -7.80 -29.47
N ILE A 141 12.54 -7.63 -28.80
CA ILE A 141 11.44 -6.78 -29.30
C ILE A 141 11.85 -5.31 -29.35
N GLY A 142 12.52 -4.81 -28.31
CA GLY A 142 13.01 -3.43 -28.25
C GLY A 142 14.12 -3.11 -29.25
N SER A 143 14.79 -4.14 -29.79
CA SER A 143 15.89 -3.99 -30.76
C SER A 143 15.46 -4.29 -32.21
N ALA A 144 14.18 -4.61 -32.45
CA ALA A 144 13.67 -4.80 -33.80
C ALA A 144 13.80 -3.49 -34.59
N PRO A 145 14.29 -3.51 -35.85
CA PRO A 145 14.42 -2.31 -36.65
C PRO A 145 13.07 -1.62 -36.78
N ASP A 146 13.06 -0.29 -36.60
CA ASP A 146 11.87 0.55 -36.80
C ASP A 146 11.28 0.22 -38.18
N LEU A 147 10.12 -0.43 -38.21
CA LEU A 147 9.34 -0.49 -39.44
C LEU A 147 9.01 0.95 -39.81
N PRO A 148 9.25 1.39 -41.06
CA PRO A 148 9.01 2.77 -41.44
C PRO A 148 7.56 3.12 -41.16
N ASN A 149 7.34 4.14 -40.33
CA ASN A 149 6.02 4.64 -39.99
C ASN A 149 5.27 4.98 -41.30
N PRO A 150 4.18 4.26 -41.64
CA PRO A 150 3.45 4.51 -42.88
C PRO A 150 2.71 5.86 -42.87
N PHE A 151 2.66 6.55 -41.72
CA PHE A 151 2.06 7.86 -41.55
C PHE A 151 3.02 8.83 -40.82
N PRO A 152 4.03 9.39 -41.52
CA PRO A 152 5.01 10.30 -40.93
C PRO A 152 4.42 11.63 -40.42
N ALA A 153 3.19 11.99 -40.84
CA ALA A 153 2.51 13.21 -40.43
C ALA A 153 1.82 13.13 -39.05
N ALA A 154 1.71 11.93 -38.46
CA ALA A 154 1.20 11.74 -37.09
C ALA A 154 2.33 11.56 -36.08
N ALA A 155 3.48 12.20 -36.33
CA ALA A 155 4.58 12.23 -35.37
C ALA A 155 4.09 12.82 -34.05
N THR A 156 4.31 12.08 -32.97
CA THR A 156 4.04 12.49 -31.58
C THR A 156 4.54 13.90 -31.36
N THR A 157 3.62 14.80 -31.03
CA THR A 157 4.00 16.17 -30.69
C THR A 157 4.62 16.17 -29.30
N PRO A 158 5.44 17.16 -28.93
CA PRO A 158 5.99 17.28 -27.58
C PRO A 158 4.95 17.24 -26.44
N ALA A 159 3.66 17.41 -26.76
CA ALA A 159 2.54 17.25 -25.82
C ALA A 159 2.30 15.78 -25.40
N ASP A 160 2.77 14.79 -26.16
CA ASP A 160 2.62 13.36 -25.87
C ASP A 160 3.70 12.82 -24.90
N VAL A 161 4.67 13.66 -24.51
CA VAL A 161 5.88 13.28 -23.74
C VAL A 161 5.93 13.92 -22.34
N ALA A 162 4.97 14.77 -21.95
CA ALA A 162 5.03 15.45 -20.66
C ALA A 162 4.52 14.57 -19.49
N PRO A 163 5.23 14.51 -18.34
CA PRO A 163 4.72 13.90 -17.13
C PRO A 163 3.75 14.87 -16.42
N TRP A 164 2.48 14.45 -16.26
CA TRP A 164 1.43 15.05 -15.43
C TRP A 164 0.72 16.34 -15.92
N PRO A 165 -0.49 16.62 -15.36
CA PRO A 165 -1.73 16.67 -16.11
C PRO A 165 -1.81 17.90 -17.03
N SER A 166 -2.11 17.68 -18.31
CA SER A 166 -2.44 18.77 -19.21
C SER A 166 -3.68 19.52 -18.66
N PRO A 167 -3.66 20.85 -18.55
CA PRO A 167 -4.87 21.61 -18.26
C PRO A 167 -5.89 21.27 -19.35
N ARG A 168 -7.08 20.80 -18.94
CA ARG A 168 -8.18 20.58 -19.89
C ARG A 168 -8.39 21.91 -20.62
N PRO A 169 -8.36 21.95 -21.97
CA PRO A 169 -8.77 23.15 -22.67
C PRO A 169 -10.17 23.52 -22.17
N VAL A 170 -10.32 24.76 -21.71
CA VAL A 170 -11.60 25.31 -21.29
C VAL A 170 -12.56 25.11 -22.45
N ARG A 171 -13.59 24.27 -22.25
CA ARG A 171 -14.62 24.07 -23.26
C ARG A 171 -15.21 25.45 -23.54
N PRO A 172 -15.15 25.98 -24.78
CA PRO A 172 -15.82 27.23 -25.08
C PRO A 172 -17.31 27.08 -24.71
N PRO A 173 -17.94 28.14 -24.18
CA PRO A 173 -19.36 28.09 -23.84
C PRO A 173 -20.14 27.58 -25.05
N PRO A 174 -21.14 26.70 -24.84
CA PRO A 174 -21.93 26.16 -25.95
C PRO A 174 -22.50 27.33 -26.75
N ALA A 175 -22.30 27.28 -28.07
CA ALA A 175 -22.89 28.26 -28.96
C ALA A 175 -24.41 28.30 -28.71
N PRO A 176 -25.03 29.50 -28.67
CA PRO A 176 -26.47 29.60 -28.52
C PRO A 176 -27.16 28.76 -29.60
N PRO A 177 -28.27 28.07 -29.27
CA PRO A 177 -29.01 27.29 -30.25
C PRO A 177 -29.32 28.15 -31.46
N ALA A 178 -28.99 27.64 -32.65
CA ALA A 178 -29.39 28.31 -33.88
C ALA A 178 -30.92 28.48 -33.88
N PRO A 179 -31.44 29.63 -34.36
CA PRO A 179 -32.87 29.80 -34.51
C PRO A 179 -33.43 28.68 -35.40
N PRO A 180 -34.64 28.19 -35.11
CA PRO A 180 -35.26 27.14 -35.92
C PRO A 180 -35.27 27.59 -37.38
N SER A 181 -34.72 26.74 -38.25
CA SER A 181 -34.76 27.00 -39.69
C SER A 181 -36.22 27.12 -40.14
N PRO A 182 -36.55 28.06 -41.04
CA PRO A 182 -37.89 28.18 -41.57
C PRO A 182 -38.32 26.83 -42.20
N PRO A 183 -39.62 26.48 -42.11
CA PRO A 183 -40.12 25.24 -42.69
C PRO A 183 -39.79 25.23 -44.19
N GLN A 184 -38.95 24.28 -44.58
CA GLN A 184 -38.67 24.05 -45.99
C GLN A 184 -39.98 23.59 -46.65
N PRO A 185 -40.39 24.20 -47.78
CA PRO A 185 -41.53 23.71 -48.54
C PRO A 185 -41.26 22.27 -48.97
N TYR A 186 -42.23 21.41 -48.71
CA TYR A 186 -42.18 19.98 -49.03
C TYR A 186 -42.08 19.82 -50.56
N LEU A 187 -40.87 19.60 -51.07
CA LEU A 187 -40.64 19.26 -52.47
C LEU A 187 -40.93 17.76 -52.65
N ASP A 188 -42.19 17.47 -52.89
CA ASP A 188 -42.73 16.15 -53.18
C ASP A 188 -42.39 15.77 -54.64
N SER A 189 -41.12 15.50 -54.94
CA SER A 189 -40.62 14.84 -56.17
C SER A 189 -39.08 14.83 -56.20
N ALA A 190 -38.45 14.03 -55.34
CA ALA A 190 -37.08 13.58 -55.60
C ALA A 190 -37.16 12.15 -56.18
N PRO A 191 -36.57 11.87 -57.36
CA PRO A 191 -36.54 10.50 -57.89
C PRO A 191 -35.83 9.60 -56.89
N VAL A 192 -36.45 8.45 -56.58
CA VAL A 192 -35.88 7.40 -55.73
C VAL A 192 -34.56 6.97 -56.37
N GLN A 193 -33.45 7.48 -55.84
CA GLN A 193 -32.12 6.98 -56.17
C GLN A 193 -32.10 5.49 -55.79
N PRO A 194 -31.62 4.60 -56.67
CA PRO A 194 -31.41 3.21 -56.29
C PRO A 194 -30.50 3.19 -55.07
N VAL A 195 -30.98 2.59 -53.97
CA VAL A 195 -30.21 2.43 -52.74
C VAL A 195 -28.95 1.63 -53.12
N THR A 196 -27.82 2.32 -53.26
CA THR A 196 -26.52 1.65 -53.32
C THR A 196 -26.42 0.79 -52.06
N PRO A 197 -26.08 -0.51 -52.20
CA PRO A 197 -25.86 -1.36 -51.04
C PRO A 197 -24.93 -0.63 -50.07
N ILE A 198 -25.37 -0.45 -48.83
CA ILE A 198 -24.51 0.10 -47.78
C ILE A 198 -23.26 -0.79 -47.79
N PRO A 199 -22.06 -0.24 -48.08
CA PRO A 199 -20.82 -1.02 -48.01
C PRO A 199 -20.81 -1.69 -46.64
N GLU A 200 -20.61 -3.01 -46.61
CA GLU A 200 -20.54 -3.73 -45.34
C GLU A 200 -19.62 -2.95 -44.39
N PRO A 201 -20.04 -2.72 -43.12
CA PRO A 201 -19.20 -2.02 -42.16
C PRO A 201 -17.84 -2.68 -42.18
N TRP A 202 -16.79 -1.90 -42.50
CA TRP A 202 -15.43 -2.40 -42.56
C TRP A 202 -15.16 -3.23 -41.31
N LYS A 203 -14.97 -4.53 -41.49
CA LYS A 203 -14.51 -5.42 -40.41
C LYS A 203 -13.00 -5.29 -40.39
N PRO A 204 -12.40 -4.83 -39.29
CA PRO A 204 -10.96 -4.91 -39.14
C PRO A 204 -10.53 -6.35 -39.41
N PRO A 205 -9.41 -6.56 -40.14
CA PRO A 205 -8.84 -7.89 -40.22
C PRO A 205 -8.63 -8.42 -38.80
N PRO A 206 -8.85 -9.73 -38.56
CA PRO A 206 -8.57 -10.32 -37.26
C PRO A 206 -7.11 -10.04 -36.89
N PRO A 207 -6.81 -9.74 -35.62
CA PRO A 207 -5.45 -9.50 -35.19
C PRO A 207 -4.58 -10.71 -35.51
N ASP A 208 -3.33 -10.46 -35.92
CA ASP A 208 -2.36 -11.52 -36.20
C ASP A 208 -2.21 -12.43 -34.97
N ALA A 209 -2.08 -13.73 -35.23
CA ALA A 209 -1.77 -14.69 -34.18
C ALA A 209 -0.42 -14.34 -33.52
N PRO A 210 -0.29 -14.49 -32.19
CA PRO A 210 0.96 -14.22 -31.51
C PRO A 210 2.08 -15.13 -32.04
N SER A 211 3.30 -14.60 -32.15
CA SER A 211 4.45 -15.41 -32.53
C SER A 211 4.85 -16.36 -31.39
N PRO A 212 5.56 -17.47 -31.68
CA PRO A 212 6.05 -18.38 -30.63
C PRO A 212 6.87 -17.69 -29.53
N ASP A 213 7.68 -16.69 -29.90
CA ASP A 213 8.44 -15.88 -28.96
C ASP A 213 7.53 -15.02 -28.06
N GLN A 214 6.43 -14.49 -28.60
CA GLN A 214 5.45 -13.72 -27.83
C GLN A 214 4.68 -14.63 -26.85
N GLU A 215 4.33 -15.84 -27.28
CA GLU A 215 3.70 -16.84 -26.41
C GLU A 215 4.63 -17.29 -25.27
N ALA A 216 5.90 -17.58 -25.59
CA ALA A 216 6.91 -17.95 -24.59
C ALA A 216 7.16 -16.82 -23.59
N MET A 217 7.27 -15.57 -24.06
CA MET A 217 7.40 -14.40 -23.21
C MET A 217 6.16 -14.19 -22.32
N ALA A 218 4.95 -14.30 -22.88
CA ALA A 218 3.71 -14.14 -22.13
C ALA A 218 3.53 -15.24 -21.07
N ARG A 219 3.94 -16.48 -21.37
CA ARG A 219 4.00 -17.60 -20.43
C ARG A 219 5.00 -17.34 -19.30
N GLY A 220 6.23 -16.97 -19.66
CA GLY A 220 7.28 -16.65 -18.69
C GLY A 220 6.91 -15.47 -17.79
N ALA A 221 6.27 -14.43 -18.33
CA ALA A 221 5.77 -13.30 -17.54
C ALA A 221 4.58 -13.70 -16.67
N GLY A 222 3.74 -14.61 -17.15
CA GLY A 222 2.61 -15.18 -16.43
C GLY A 222 3.00 -16.02 -15.21
N SER A 223 4.23 -16.53 -15.17
CA SER A 223 4.78 -17.27 -14.03
C SER A 223 5.58 -16.40 -13.05
N LEU A 224 5.82 -15.13 -13.36
CA LEU A 224 6.37 -14.17 -12.38
C LEU A 224 5.33 -13.91 -11.29
N ALA A 225 5.76 -13.88 -10.03
CA ALA A 225 4.83 -13.73 -8.93
C ALA A 225 5.37 -12.88 -7.78
N PHE A 226 4.43 -12.31 -7.02
CA PHE A 226 4.64 -11.89 -5.66
C PHE A 226 4.06 -12.92 -4.71
N HIS A 227 4.88 -13.41 -3.80
CA HIS A 227 4.47 -14.31 -2.73
C HIS A 227 4.27 -13.52 -1.44
N ASN A 228 3.12 -13.72 -0.83
CA ASN A 228 2.77 -13.22 0.48
C ASN A 228 2.50 -14.40 1.38
N ARG A 229 3.07 -14.41 2.58
CA ARG A 229 2.84 -15.45 3.58
C ARG A 229 2.23 -14.83 4.82
N VAL A 230 1.13 -15.39 5.30
CA VAL A 230 0.52 -15.06 6.58
C VAL A 230 0.59 -16.31 7.45
N HIS A 231 1.25 -16.22 8.59
CA HIS A 231 1.22 -17.26 9.62
C HIS A 231 0.26 -16.84 10.72
N LEU A 232 -0.79 -17.63 10.92
CA LEU A 232 -1.86 -17.40 11.88
C LEU A 232 -1.80 -18.45 12.99
N PRO A 233 -1.29 -18.13 14.19
CA PRO A 233 -1.42 -19.01 15.34
C PRO A 233 -2.91 -19.25 15.65
N ALA A 234 -3.28 -20.52 15.77
CA ALA A 234 -4.67 -20.94 15.86
C ALA A 234 -4.87 -22.00 16.95
N LYS A 235 -5.87 -21.80 17.81
CA LYS A 235 -6.35 -22.80 18.75
C LYS A 235 -7.08 -23.94 18.03
N ASP A 236 -7.80 -23.61 16.95
CA ASP A 236 -8.34 -24.58 16.01
C ASP A 236 -7.86 -24.27 14.59
N PRO A 237 -6.75 -24.90 14.13
CA PRO A 237 -6.21 -24.67 12.79
C PRO A 237 -7.09 -25.21 11.65
N SER A 238 -8.20 -25.88 11.96
CA SER A 238 -9.13 -26.42 10.94
C SER A 238 -10.29 -25.47 10.65
N ALA A 239 -10.59 -24.54 11.58
CA ALA A 239 -11.71 -23.61 11.48
C ALA A 239 -11.62 -22.70 10.24
N LEU A 240 -10.46 -22.09 10.01
CA LEU A 240 -10.24 -21.15 8.91
C LEU A 240 -10.30 -21.86 7.53
N PRO A 241 -9.57 -22.97 7.27
CA PRO A 241 -9.73 -23.70 6.01
C PRO A 241 -11.17 -24.17 5.73
N ALA A 242 -11.90 -24.62 6.76
CA ALA A 242 -13.30 -25.00 6.63
C ALA A 242 -14.21 -23.80 6.31
N LEU A 243 -13.92 -22.62 6.85
CA LEU A 243 -14.60 -21.39 6.47
C LEU A 243 -14.30 -20.99 5.03
N LEU A 244 -13.03 -20.99 4.61
CA LEU A 244 -12.61 -20.68 3.25
C LEU A 244 -13.29 -21.59 2.22
N THR A 245 -13.34 -22.89 2.51
CA THR A 245 -14.01 -23.88 1.66
C THR A 245 -15.51 -23.60 1.52
N ARG A 246 -16.18 -23.18 2.60
CA ARG A 246 -17.60 -22.82 2.56
C ARG A 246 -17.87 -21.55 1.75
N MET A 247 -16.99 -20.54 1.82
CA MET A 247 -17.16 -19.28 1.10
C MET A 247 -16.95 -19.43 -0.41
N VAL A 248 -16.09 -20.36 -0.82
CA VAL A 248 -15.85 -20.65 -2.23
C VAL A 248 -16.93 -21.64 -2.73
N HIS A 249 -18.11 -21.12 -3.04
CA HIS A 249 -19.23 -21.88 -3.61
C HIS A 249 -19.04 -22.33 -5.07
N LYS A 250 -17.88 -22.07 -5.67
CA LYS A 250 -17.60 -22.38 -7.08
C LYS A 250 -16.74 -23.62 -7.19
N GLU A 251 -17.11 -24.51 -8.12
CA GLU A 251 -16.21 -25.55 -8.57
C GLU A 251 -14.88 -24.92 -9.01
N ARG A 252 -13.79 -25.52 -8.53
CA ARG A 252 -12.44 -25.10 -8.88
C ARG A 252 -12.23 -25.38 -10.37
N PRO A 253 -11.73 -24.42 -11.17
CA PRO A 253 -11.40 -24.67 -12.57
C PRO A 253 -10.43 -25.85 -12.71
N PRO A 254 -10.55 -26.72 -13.74
CA PRO A 254 -9.69 -27.90 -13.90
C PRO A 254 -8.19 -27.60 -13.90
N GLU A 255 -7.80 -26.47 -14.49
CA GLU A 255 -6.42 -25.99 -14.50
C GLU A 255 -5.91 -25.73 -13.07
N ILE A 256 -6.69 -25.01 -12.26
CA ILE A 256 -6.33 -24.75 -10.86
C ILE A 256 -6.34 -26.04 -10.03
N ALA A 257 -7.27 -26.97 -10.30
CA ALA A 257 -7.26 -28.28 -9.66
C ALA A 257 -5.97 -29.06 -9.96
N THR A 258 -5.51 -29.01 -11.21
CA THR A 258 -4.25 -29.63 -11.65
C THR A 258 -3.05 -28.98 -10.96
N LEU A 259 -2.99 -27.65 -10.92
CA LEU A 259 -1.93 -26.92 -10.21
C LEU A 259 -1.90 -27.30 -8.73
N CYS A 260 -3.05 -27.24 -8.04
CA CYS A 260 -3.17 -27.55 -6.62
C CYS A 260 -2.74 -29.00 -6.32
N GLY A 261 -2.98 -29.94 -7.23
CA GLY A 261 -2.55 -31.33 -7.09
C GLY A 261 -1.03 -31.54 -7.20
N GLN A 262 -0.30 -30.59 -7.79
CA GLN A 262 1.15 -30.70 -8.04
C GLN A 262 2.02 -29.96 -7.00
N ILE A 263 1.46 -29.01 -6.25
CA ILE A 263 2.21 -28.16 -5.30
C ILE A 263 2.29 -28.74 -3.87
N GLY A 264 1.81 -29.97 -3.67
CA GLY A 264 1.87 -30.68 -2.40
C GLY A 264 0.59 -30.56 -1.53
N PRO A 265 0.62 -31.09 -0.29
CA PRO A 265 -0.56 -31.12 0.57
C PRO A 265 -0.98 -29.71 1.00
N SER A 266 -2.27 -29.43 0.84
CA SER A 266 -2.92 -28.19 1.28
C SER A 266 -4.32 -28.49 1.81
N GLU A 267 -4.74 -27.73 2.82
CA GLU A 267 -6.11 -27.81 3.38
C GLU A 267 -7.10 -27.07 2.48
N PHE A 268 -6.63 -26.04 1.81
CA PHE A 268 -7.41 -25.25 0.88
C PHE A 268 -6.50 -24.71 -0.23
N CYS A 269 -7.00 -24.72 -1.46
CA CYS A 269 -6.29 -24.17 -2.61
C CYS A 269 -7.32 -23.62 -3.61
N PHE A 270 -7.22 -22.33 -3.93
CA PHE A 270 -8.16 -21.68 -4.85
C PHE A 270 -7.49 -20.50 -5.54
N GLY A 271 -7.90 -20.21 -6.76
CA GLY A 271 -7.31 -19.13 -7.55
C GLY A 271 -7.80 -19.09 -8.98
N ASP A 272 -7.10 -18.29 -9.77
CA ASP A 272 -7.28 -18.10 -11.20
C ASP A 272 -5.92 -17.76 -11.87
N ALA A 273 -5.92 -17.16 -13.06
CA ALA A 273 -4.71 -16.74 -13.75
C ALA A 273 -3.94 -15.61 -13.02
N GLY A 274 -4.62 -14.77 -12.23
CA GLY A 274 -4.02 -13.59 -11.59
C GLY A 274 -3.62 -13.82 -10.13
N ALA A 275 -4.25 -14.77 -9.43
CA ALA A 275 -3.92 -15.07 -8.04
C ALA A 275 -4.11 -16.55 -7.69
N LEU A 276 -3.35 -17.03 -6.70
CA LEU A 276 -3.52 -18.34 -6.08
C LEU A 276 -3.36 -18.22 -4.58
N LEU A 277 -4.37 -18.66 -3.83
CA LEU A 277 -4.35 -18.78 -2.38
C LEU A 277 -4.23 -20.25 -1.99
N VAL A 278 -3.23 -20.55 -1.17
CA VAL A 278 -2.98 -21.88 -0.60
C VAL A 278 -3.01 -21.76 0.92
N ALA A 279 -3.86 -22.54 1.59
CA ALA A 279 -3.85 -22.67 3.04
C ALA A 279 -3.25 -24.02 3.43
N ARG A 280 -2.30 -24.00 4.36
CA ARG A 280 -1.63 -25.18 4.90
C ARG A 280 -1.76 -25.18 6.41
N LYS A 281 -1.85 -26.36 7.00
CA LYS A 281 -1.82 -26.55 8.44
C LYS A 281 -0.39 -26.79 8.90
N GLU A 282 0.07 -26.04 9.89
CA GLU A 282 1.39 -26.20 10.50
C GLU A 282 1.22 -26.27 12.03
N ALA A 283 1.25 -27.48 12.60
CA ALA A 283 1.07 -27.73 14.03
C ALA A 283 -0.12 -26.97 14.67
N ALA A 284 0.16 -25.88 15.39
CA ALA A 284 -0.81 -25.02 16.07
C ALA A 284 -1.08 -23.70 15.30
N ALA A 285 -0.92 -23.71 13.99
CA ALA A 285 -1.11 -22.55 13.13
C ALA A 285 -1.67 -22.94 11.76
N VAL A 286 -2.23 -21.94 11.10
CA VAL A 286 -2.58 -21.97 9.68
C VAL A 286 -1.62 -21.03 8.95
N VAL A 287 -1.04 -21.51 7.86
CA VAL A 287 -0.23 -20.68 6.96
C VAL A 287 -1.01 -20.44 5.68
N LEU A 288 -1.22 -19.17 5.35
CA LEU A 288 -1.81 -18.74 4.08
C LEU A 288 -0.69 -18.22 3.19
N ASP A 289 -0.49 -18.88 2.06
CA ASP A 289 0.42 -18.47 1.00
C ASP A 289 -0.43 -17.90 -0.16
N LEU A 290 -0.32 -16.59 -0.40
CA LEU A 290 -0.96 -15.89 -1.50
C LEU A 290 0.07 -15.53 -2.57
N PHE A 291 -0.11 -16.07 -3.76
CA PHE A 291 0.66 -15.76 -4.96
C PHE A 291 -0.15 -14.82 -5.84
N PHE A 292 0.43 -13.68 -6.18
CA PHE A 292 -0.14 -12.72 -7.12
C PHE A 292 0.71 -12.68 -8.38
N PHE A 293 0.10 -12.87 -9.55
CA PHE A 293 0.74 -12.98 -10.85
C PHE A 293 0.45 -11.69 -11.65
N PRO A 294 1.31 -10.65 -11.54
CA PRO A 294 1.00 -9.30 -12.01
C PRO A 294 0.72 -9.16 -13.51
N ALA A 295 1.30 -10.05 -14.33
CA ALA A 295 1.07 -10.02 -15.77
C ALA A 295 -0.38 -10.44 -16.09
N GLY A 296 -0.95 -11.38 -15.32
CA GLY A 296 -2.25 -11.98 -15.61
C GLY A 296 -2.31 -12.57 -17.03
N THR A 297 -1.17 -12.93 -17.59
CA THR A 297 -1.00 -13.57 -18.89
C THR A 297 -0.75 -15.07 -18.70
N GLY A 298 -1.04 -15.86 -19.73
CA GLY A 298 -0.86 -17.32 -19.68
C GLY A 298 -2.04 -18.07 -19.06
N ALA A 299 -1.93 -19.40 -19.06
CA ALA A 299 -2.95 -20.29 -18.53
C ALA A 299 -2.95 -20.31 -16.99
N ALA A 300 -4.07 -20.70 -16.39
CA ALA A 300 -4.16 -20.80 -14.94
C ALA A 300 -3.27 -21.94 -14.39
N TRP A 301 -2.90 -22.88 -15.26
CA TRP A 301 -1.87 -23.89 -15.03
C TRP A 301 -0.79 -23.85 -16.12
N ASP A 302 0.48 -23.83 -15.70
CA ASP A 302 1.67 -23.95 -16.55
C ASP A 302 2.84 -24.51 -15.69
N PRO A 303 3.77 -25.33 -16.25
CA PRO A 303 4.90 -25.88 -15.49
C PRO A 303 5.78 -24.83 -14.81
N ASP A 304 5.99 -23.67 -15.43
CA ASP A 304 6.77 -22.58 -14.82
C ASP A 304 6.03 -22.02 -13.60
N ARG A 305 4.69 -21.97 -13.67
CA ARG A 305 3.86 -21.52 -12.55
C ARG A 305 3.90 -22.49 -11.38
N VAL A 306 3.89 -23.79 -11.64
CA VAL A 306 4.06 -24.84 -10.60
C VAL A 306 5.42 -24.69 -9.92
N THR A 307 6.48 -24.45 -10.71
CA THR A 307 7.83 -24.19 -10.20
C THR A 307 7.87 -22.93 -9.32
N THR A 308 7.28 -21.82 -9.79
CA THR A 308 7.16 -20.57 -9.03
C THR A 308 6.45 -20.77 -7.69
N VAL A 309 5.31 -21.46 -7.69
CA VAL A 309 4.52 -21.69 -6.47
C VAL A 309 5.30 -22.58 -5.49
N THR A 310 5.87 -23.68 -5.97
CA THR A 310 6.66 -24.61 -5.17
C THR A 310 7.87 -23.90 -4.53
N ASN A 311 8.56 -23.04 -5.28
CA ASN A 311 9.68 -22.24 -4.77
C ASN A 311 9.25 -21.20 -3.71
N GLY A 312 8.03 -20.68 -3.80
CA GLY A 312 7.47 -19.82 -2.75
C GLY A 312 7.09 -20.59 -1.50
N LEU A 313 6.46 -21.76 -1.65
CA LEU A 313 6.11 -22.62 -0.53
C LEU A 313 7.35 -23.07 0.25
N ALA A 314 8.44 -23.37 -0.47
CA ALA A 314 9.74 -23.76 0.10
C ALA A 314 10.59 -22.58 0.65
N ALA A 315 10.07 -21.35 0.68
CA ALA A 315 10.83 -20.20 1.16
C ALA A 315 11.24 -20.36 2.63
N GLY A 316 12.55 -20.20 2.89
CA GLY A 316 13.12 -20.23 4.24
C GLY A 316 12.86 -18.94 5.04
N PRO A 317 13.16 -18.95 6.35
CA PRO A 317 12.91 -17.82 7.24
C PRO A 317 13.78 -16.61 6.89
N ALA A 318 13.25 -15.41 7.12
CA ALA A 318 13.98 -14.16 6.94
C ALA A 318 15.08 -14.00 8.00
N LYS A 319 16.27 -13.58 7.56
CA LYS A 319 17.45 -13.38 8.43
C LYS A 319 17.80 -11.90 8.57
N LEU A 320 16.82 -11.09 8.94
CA LEU A 320 16.99 -9.65 9.12
C LEU A 320 17.07 -9.34 10.64
N PRO A 321 18.16 -8.75 11.14
CA PRO A 321 18.33 -8.47 12.57
C PRO A 321 17.22 -7.59 13.16
N VAL A 322 16.74 -6.61 12.40
CA VAL A 322 15.67 -5.68 12.82
C VAL A 322 14.37 -6.40 13.19
N LEU A 323 14.06 -7.53 12.56
CA LEU A 323 12.82 -8.29 12.83
C LEU A 323 12.81 -8.86 14.25
N ALA A 324 13.97 -9.19 14.81
CA ALA A 324 14.07 -9.66 16.20
C ALA A 324 13.78 -8.55 17.22
N THR A 325 13.86 -7.28 16.79
CA THR A 325 13.74 -6.12 17.67
C THR A 325 12.37 -5.43 17.59
N LEU A 326 11.50 -5.85 16.65
CA LEU A 326 10.16 -5.30 16.47
C LEU A 326 9.31 -5.45 17.73
N ARG A 327 8.54 -4.42 18.06
CA ARG A 327 7.70 -4.36 19.27
C ARG A 327 6.29 -3.88 18.98
N GLY A 328 5.38 -4.18 19.91
CA GLY A 328 4.02 -3.63 19.93
C GLY A 328 2.92 -4.63 19.60
N ASP A 329 1.70 -4.11 19.61
CA ASP A 329 0.50 -4.83 19.18
C ASP A 329 0.37 -4.82 17.64
N PHE A 330 1.05 -3.89 16.97
CA PHE A 330 1.31 -3.91 15.54
C PHE A 330 2.75 -3.47 15.28
N ALA A 331 3.44 -4.16 14.38
CA ALA A 331 4.78 -3.78 13.93
C ALA A 331 4.92 -4.08 12.44
N ALA A 332 5.67 -3.25 11.72
CA ALA A 332 6.03 -3.47 10.34
C ALA A 332 7.46 -3.02 10.05
N TYR A 333 8.12 -3.71 9.15
CA TYR A 333 9.40 -3.32 8.58
C TYR A 333 9.35 -3.43 7.06
N ALA A 334 9.62 -2.33 6.37
CA ALA A 334 9.78 -2.29 4.93
C ALA A 334 11.28 -2.34 4.60
N ASP A 335 11.72 -3.45 4.01
CA ASP A 335 13.11 -3.69 3.62
C ASP A 335 13.40 -2.99 2.29
N ALA A 336 14.28 -1.99 2.31
CA ALA A 336 14.67 -1.31 1.10
C ALA A 336 15.38 -2.28 0.14
N ALA A 337 16.12 -3.29 0.64
CA ALA A 337 16.91 -4.23 -0.18
C ALA A 337 16.06 -4.96 -1.22
N ALA A 338 14.80 -5.26 -0.88
CA ALA A 338 13.87 -5.93 -1.77
C ALA A 338 13.27 -5.02 -2.86
N LEU A 339 13.24 -3.70 -2.66
CA LEU A 339 12.53 -2.75 -3.54
C LEU A 339 12.91 -2.88 -5.03
N PRO A 340 14.20 -3.00 -5.41
CA PRO A 340 14.54 -3.10 -6.83
C PRO A 340 14.07 -4.39 -7.49
N ALA A 341 14.01 -5.51 -6.76
CA ALA A 341 13.51 -6.78 -7.30
C ALA A 341 11.97 -6.73 -7.42
N VAL A 342 11.30 -6.07 -6.47
CA VAL A 342 9.85 -5.82 -6.55
C VAL A 342 9.50 -4.93 -7.75
N SER A 343 10.20 -3.81 -7.93
CA SER A 343 9.96 -2.90 -9.06
C SER A 343 10.16 -3.62 -10.39
N GLU A 344 11.24 -4.39 -10.51
CA GLU A 344 11.55 -5.13 -11.73
C GLU A 344 10.48 -6.16 -12.09
N VAL A 345 10.00 -6.95 -11.12
CA VAL A 345 8.90 -7.91 -11.35
C VAL A 345 7.64 -7.19 -11.82
N TYR A 346 7.29 -6.09 -11.18
CA TYR A 346 6.10 -5.33 -11.53
C TYR A 346 6.22 -4.73 -12.95
N GLU A 347 7.32 -4.03 -13.24
CA GLU A 347 7.55 -3.35 -14.53
C GLU A 347 7.59 -4.32 -15.71
N ILE A 348 8.29 -5.45 -15.58
CA ILE A 348 8.37 -6.44 -16.66
C ILE A 348 7.00 -7.08 -16.91
N ALA A 349 6.29 -7.47 -15.84
CA ALA A 349 4.96 -8.05 -15.96
C ALA A 349 3.94 -7.07 -16.54
N ASP A 350 3.98 -5.80 -16.12
CA ASP A 350 3.14 -4.72 -16.62
C ASP A 350 3.43 -4.45 -18.10
N THR A 351 4.71 -4.36 -18.48
CA THR A 351 5.14 -4.19 -19.87
C THR A 351 4.62 -5.31 -20.76
N VAL A 352 4.83 -6.58 -20.39
CA VAL A 352 4.38 -7.72 -21.18
C VAL A 352 2.86 -7.76 -21.29
N ARG A 353 2.14 -7.48 -20.19
CA ARG A 353 0.68 -7.40 -20.20
C ARG A 353 0.19 -6.30 -21.14
N ASP A 354 0.87 -5.17 -21.18
CA ASP A 354 0.45 -4.01 -21.95
C ASP A 354 0.79 -4.12 -23.44
N LEU A 355 1.81 -4.91 -23.82
CA LEU A 355 2.19 -5.16 -25.22
C LEU A 355 1.04 -5.69 -26.09
N ARG A 356 0.05 -6.37 -25.50
CA ARG A 356 -1.15 -6.85 -26.21
C ARG A 356 -2.04 -5.73 -26.74
N TRP A 357 -1.90 -4.51 -26.23
CA TRP A 357 -2.70 -3.35 -26.61
C TRP A 357 -2.00 -2.46 -27.64
N TYR A 358 -0.76 -2.77 -28.01
CA TYR A 358 0.05 -1.95 -28.90
C TYR A 358 0.26 -2.60 -30.26
N GLU A 359 0.16 -1.77 -31.30
CA GLU A 359 0.52 -2.15 -32.66
C GLU A 359 2.02 -2.49 -32.76
N PRO A 360 2.43 -3.40 -33.65
CA PRO A 360 3.83 -3.82 -33.78
C PRO A 360 4.83 -2.65 -33.86
N GLY A 361 4.51 -1.59 -34.61
CA GLY A 361 5.36 -0.39 -34.76
C GLY A 361 5.49 0.47 -33.49
N GLN A 362 4.63 0.29 -32.49
CA GLN A 362 4.68 1.02 -31.20
C GLN A 362 5.36 0.19 -30.09
N ARG A 363 5.54 -1.11 -30.29
CA ARG A 363 6.07 -2.03 -29.25
C ARG A 363 7.52 -1.71 -28.92
N ALA A 364 8.37 -1.44 -29.91
CA ALA A 364 9.79 -1.18 -29.71
C ALA A 364 10.02 0.05 -28.79
N GLU A 365 9.33 1.16 -29.04
CA GLU A 365 9.44 2.37 -28.22
C GLU A 365 8.97 2.13 -26.78
N LYS A 366 7.86 1.40 -26.60
CA LYS A 366 7.32 1.07 -25.27
C LYS A 366 8.27 0.20 -24.47
N VAL A 367 8.83 -0.83 -25.11
CA VAL A 367 9.82 -1.71 -24.49
C VAL A 367 11.11 -0.94 -24.17
N SER A 368 11.60 -0.12 -25.09
CA SER A 368 12.78 0.73 -24.86
C SER A 368 12.59 1.66 -23.66
N ARG A 369 11.42 2.30 -23.54
CA ARG A 369 11.06 3.15 -22.39
C ARG A 369 11.06 2.37 -21.07
N ALA A 370 10.45 1.18 -21.05
CA ALA A 370 10.42 0.32 -19.86
C ALA A 370 11.82 -0.16 -19.47
N LEU A 371 12.63 -0.61 -20.44
CA LEU A 371 14.01 -0.99 -20.21
C LEU A 371 14.91 0.18 -19.80
N GLY A 372 14.60 1.41 -20.25
CA GLY A 372 15.31 2.63 -19.85
C GLY A 372 15.09 3.00 -18.37
N GLN A 373 13.87 2.80 -17.84
CA GLN A 373 13.59 2.98 -16.41
C GLN A 373 14.40 2.00 -15.54
N ARG A 374 14.73 0.82 -16.07
CA ARG A 374 15.56 -0.19 -15.40
C ARG A 374 16.98 0.30 -15.13
N ALA A 375 17.60 1.04 -16.04
CA ALA A 375 18.94 1.56 -15.84
C ALA A 375 19.01 2.47 -14.58
N ALA A 376 17.93 3.23 -14.32
CA ALA A 376 17.80 4.02 -13.10
C ALA A 376 17.63 3.13 -11.85
N LEU A 377 16.89 2.02 -11.93
CA LEU A 377 16.78 1.04 -10.84
C LEU A 377 18.10 0.32 -10.55
N GLU A 378 18.88 0.00 -11.58
CA GLU A 378 20.23 -0.57 -11.44
C GLU A 378 21.15 0.42 -10.73
N GLN A 379 21.10 1.69 -11.12
CA GLN A 379 21.84 2.75 -10.41
C GLN A 379 21.43 2.87 -8.94
N LEU A 380 20.13 2.71 -8.61
CA LEU A 380 19.66 2.66 -7.23
C LEU A 380 20.13 1.41 -6.45
N ARG A 381 20.40 0.29 -7.14
CA ARG A 381 21.00 -0.91 -6.52
C ARG A 381 22.45 -0.66 -6.15
N GLU A 382 23.19 0.01 -7.02
CA GLU A 382 24.64 0.25 -6.87
C GLU A 382 24.96 1.43 -5.95
N THR A 383 24.01 2.37 -5.78
CA THR A 383 24.19 3.50 -4.87
C THR A 383 24.13 3.04 -3.42
N ARG A 384 25.18 3.33 -2.64
CA ARG A 384 25.17 3.09 -1.19
C ARG A 384 23.97 3.77 -0.56
N ARG A 385 23.17 2.99 0.15
CA ARG A 385 21.93 3.47 0.77
C ARG A 385 22.23 4.06 2.13
N LEU A 386 21.56 5.16 2.44
CA LEU A 386 21.62 5.75 3.77
C LEU A 386 20.80 4.93 4.78
N PHE A 387 19.73 4.29 4.30
CA PHE A 387 18.81 3.51 5.12
C PHE A 387 18.64 2.08 4.56
N SER A 388 18.61 1.10 5.45
CA SER A 388 18.27 -0.29 5.15
C SER A 388 16.77 -0.49 5.01
N GLY A 389 15.95 0.34 5.66
CA GLY A 389 14.50 0.25 5.58
C GLY A 389 13.76 1.24 6.48
N VAL A 390 12.46 1.02 6.61
CA VAL A 390 11.57 1.77 7.50
C VAL A 390 10.91 0.82 8.48
N ARG A 391 10.99 1.14 9.76
CA ARG A 391 10.27 0.43 10.82
C ARG A 391 9.08 1.26 11.29
N LEU A 392 7.99 0.57 11.58
CA LEU A 392 6.78 1.12 12.18
C LEU A 392 6.37 0.20 13.33
N GLU A 393 6.12 0.76 14.51
CA GLU A 393 5.69 0.03 15.70
C GLU A 393 4.50 0.76 16.32
N ALA A 394 3.53 0.03 16.84
CA ALA A 394 2.37 0.61 17.49
C ALA A 394 1.92 -0.19 18.71
N ALA A 395 1.63 0.51 19.80
CA ALA A 395 0.86 0.00 20.93
C ALA A 395 -0.59 0.46 20.79
N VAL A 396 -1.51 -0.47 20.95
CA VAL A 396 -2.94 -0.27 20.74
C VAL A 396 -3.67 -0.56 22.03
N ASP A 397 -4.19 0.49 22.66
CA ASP A 397 -5.05 0.42 23.82
C ASP A 397 -6.47 0.91 23.44
N PRO A 398 -7.51 0.54 24.20
CA PRO A 398 -8.89 0.91 23.86
C PRO A 398 -9.12 2.43 23.71
N GLU A 399 -8.37 3.26 24.43
CA GLU A 399 -8.55 4.71 24.44
C GLU A 399 -7.47 5.43 23.61
N THR A 400 -6.35 4.78 23.35
CA THR A 400 -5.15 5.40 22.79
C THR A 400 -4.39 4.47 21.86
N VAL A 401 -3.95 5.00 20.71
CA VAL A 401 -2.96 4.33 19.85
C VAL A 401 -1.69 5.16 19.82
N GLN A 402 -0.57 4.57 20.19
CA GLN A 402 0.76 5.18 20.05
C GLN A 402 1.51 4.50 18.93
N MET A 403 1.82 5.24 17.85
CA MET A 403 2.60 4.75 16.71
C MET A 403 3.97 5.42 16.66
N THR A 404 5.01 4.68 16.30
CA THR A 404 6.40 5.13 16.13
C THR A 404 6.91 4.66 14.78
N MET A 405 7.35 5.60 13.93
CA MET A 405 8.02 5.27 12.66
C MET A 405 9.48 5.74 12.67
N SER A 406 10.41 4.86 12.33
CA SER A 406 11.85 5.15 12.26
C SER A 406 12.47 4.69 10.95
N TRP A 407 13.42 5.48 10.44
CA TRP A 407 14.30 5.05 9.37
C TRP A 407 15.46 4.25 9.97
N GLU A 408 15.72 3.06 9.45
CA GLU A 408 16.79 2.19 9.94
C GLU A 408 18.05 2.46 9.10
N PRO A 409 19.17 2.93 9.69
CA PRO A 409 20.41 3.11 8.94
C PRO A 409 20.88 1.83 8.27
N ALA A 410 21.60 1.97 7.16
CA ALA A 410 22.23 0.82 6.52
C ALA A 410 23.40 0.26 7.34
N ASP A 411 24.16 1.15 7.98
CA ASP A 411 25.37 0.85 8.74
C ASP A 411 25.72 2.02 9.70
N PRO A 412 26.72 1.90 10.59
CA PRO A 412 27.09 2.96 11.51
C PRO A 412 27.50 4.27 10.84
N ALA A 413 28.22 4.22 9.72
CA ALA A 413 28.63 5.43 9.00
C ALA A 413 27.43 6.09 8.29
N ALA A 414 26.43 5.31 7.86
CA ALA A 414 25.16 5.81 7.37
C ALA A 414 24.35 6.44 8.51
N ALA A 415 24.41 5.89 9.73
CA ALA A 415 23.79 6.50 10.91
C ALA A 415 24.45 7.83 11.26
N ASP A 416 25.78 7.91 11.20
CA ASP A 416 26.53 9.16 11.42
C ASP A 416 26.25 10.20 10.34
N LEU A 417 26.17 9.77 9.08
CA LEU A 417 25.83 10.64 7.96
C LEU A 417 24.38 11.11 8.05
N ALA A 418 23.44 10.23 8.41
CA ALA A 418 22.06 10.58 8.66
C ALA A 418 21.95 11.58 9.81
N GLU A 419 22.73 11.37 10.88
CA GLU A 419 22.86 12.34 11.96
C GLU A 419 23.34 13.67 11.39
N LYS A 420 24.53 13.74 10.80
CA LYS A 420 25.06 15.01 10.26
C LYS A 420 24.16 15.70 9.25
N THR A 421 23.41 14.93 8.44
CA THR A 421 22.57 15.46 7.34
C THR A 421 21.23 15.95 7.84
N PHE A 422 20.62 15.26 8.82
CA PHE A 422 19.28 15.55 9.32
C PHE A 422 19.28 16.22 10.70
N SER A 423 20.43 16.25 11.39
CA SER A 423 20.71 17.04 12.58
C SER A 423 20.86 18.51 12.18
N ARG A 424 20.12 19.41 12.85
CA ARG A 424 20.17 20.86 12.60
C ARG A 424 20.64 21.58 13.86
N ALA A 425 21.48 22.61 13.70
CA ALA A 425 21.98 23.43 14.81
C ALA A 425 20.82 24.06 15.61
N ALA A 426 20.97 24.12 16.94
CA ALA A 426 19.94 24.57 17.87
C ALA A 426 19.49 26.02 17.60
N ALA A 427 18.18 26.25 17.50
CA ALA A 427 17.59 27.58 17.62
C ALA A 427 16.97 27.71 19.02
N GLY A 428 17.41 28.71 19.78
CA GLY A 428 17.12 28.89 21.22
C GLY A 428 15.70 29.30 21.58
N VAL A 429 14.66 28.65 21.04
CA VAL A 429 13.26 28.95 21.39
C VAL A 429 12.57 27.70 21.94
N GLY A 430 11.96 27.83 23.12
CA GLY A 430 11.27 26.73 23.80
C GLY A 430 10.05 26.22 23.02
N VAL A 431 10.00 24.91 22.79
CA VAL A 431 8.86 24.24 22.13
C VAL A 431 7.98 23.58 23.20
N PRO A 432 6.63 23.68 23.11
CA PRO A 432 5.70 23.03 24.03
C PRO A 432 5.91 21.52 24.15
N SER A 433 5.50 20.92 25.27
CA SER A 433 5.52 19.46 25.45
C SER A 433 4.52 18.77 24.52
N LEU A 434 4.79 17.50 24.14
CA LEU A 434 3.87 16.69 23.32
C LEU A 434 2.48 16.61 23.97
N ALA A 435 2.43 16.39 25.28
CA ALA A 435 1.19 16.39 26.06
C ALA A 435 0.41 17.71 25.93
N GLY A 436 1.10 18.86 25.85
CA GLY A 436 0.45 20.16 25.65
C GLY A 436 -0.01 20.42 24.21
N LEU A 437 0.58 19.77 23.21
CA LEU A 437 0.15 19.84 21.81
C LEU A 437 -1.01 18.89 21.48
N CYS A 438 -1.10 17.78 22.22
CA CYS A 438 -2.05 16.71 21.94
C CYS A 438 -3.29 16.73 22.84
N ASP A 439 -3.39 17.66 23.81
CA ASP A 439 -4.55 17.76 24.69
C ASP A 439 -5.82 18.14 23.90
N GLY A 440 -6.82 17.28 23.92
CA GLY A 440 -8.09 17.44 23.19
C GLY A 440 -8.07 17.13 21.69
N ALA A 441 -6.95 16.63 21.14
CA ALA A 441 -6.85 16.27 19.72
C ALA A 441 -7.28 14.81 19.47
N LEU A 442 -8.08 14.58 18.41
CA LEU A 442 -8.46 13.22 17.98
C LEU A 442 -7.23 12.44 17.48
N ALA A 443 -6.31 13.14 16.81
CA ALA A 443 -5.04 12.60 16.32
C ALA A 443 -3.97 13.68 16.45
N CYS A 444 -2.88 13.36 17.11
CA CYS A 444 -1.73 14.23 17.28
C CYS A 444 -0.53 13.58 16.61
N TRP A 445 0.07 14.27 15.65
CA TRP A 445 1.23 13.78 14.91
C TRP A 445 2.38 14.72 15.19
N ARG A 446 3.48 14.17 15.72
CA ARG A 446 4.76 14.89 15.76
C ARG A 446 5.68 14.21 14.79
N SER A 447 5.96 14.84 13.66
CA SER A 447 7.05 14.43 12.78
C SER A 447 8.30 15.26 13.10
N SER A 448 9.46 14.62 13.05
CA SER A 448 10.76 15.28 13.15
C SER A 448 11.28 15.79 11.79
N ALA A 449 10.47 15.78 10.72
CA ALA A 449 10.92 16.22 9.40
C ALA A 449 9.86 16.84 8.47
N CYS A 450 10.35 17.86 7.74
CA CYS A 450 9.87 18.54 6.53
C CYS A 450 8.93 19.77 6.63
N ARG A 451 9.62 20.92 6.62
CA ARG A 451 9.32 22.30 6.19
C ARG A 451 8.26 23.12 6.94
N ARG A 452 8.78 24.25 7.45
CA ARG A 452 8.24 25.18 8.44
C ARG A 452 7.95 24.46 9.73
N TRP A 453 8.86 24.50 10.71
CA TRP A 453 8.51 24.44 12.13
C TRP A 453 9.73 24.49 13.07
N PRO A 454 9.51 24.86 14.35
CA PRO A 454 10.53 25.20 15.33
C PRO A 454 11.28 23.98 15.89
N ALA A 455 12.44 24.29 16.45
CA ALA A 455 13.58 23.42 16.71
C ALA A 455 13.40 22.49 17.91
N SER A 456 13.74 21.20 17.74
CA SER A 456 14.21 20.23 18.76
C SER A 456 13.74 18.80 18.41
N ALA A 457 14.51 18.10 17.58
CA ALA A 457 14.42 16.65 17.39
C ALA A 457 15.70 16.09 16.72
N SER A 458 16.36 15.09 17.32
CA SER A 458 17.34 14.26 16.60
C SER A 458 16.61 13.41 15.56
N TRP A 459 17.18 13.13 14.39
CA TRP A 459 16.53 12.29 13.37
C TRP A 459 16.22 10.86 13.86
N ARG A 460 16.94 10.37 14.88
CA ARG A 460 16.63 9.13 15.61
C ARG A 460 15.26 9.13 16.29
N SER A 461 14.59 10.28 16.34
CA SER A 461 13.25 10.38 16.90
C SER A 461 12.16 10.11 15.88
N ALA A 462 11.35 9.12 16.26
CA ALA A 462 10.08 8.72 15.70
C ALA A 462 9.21 9.89 15.22
N SER A 463 8.49 9.69 14.12
CA SER A 463 7.18 10.33 14.06
C SER A 463 6.26 9.59 15.02
N THR A 464 5.85 10.26 16.10
CA THR A 464 4.90 9.69 17.06
C THR A 464 3.51 10.20 16.73
N ALA A 465 2.58 9.29 16.47
CA ALA A 465 1.16 9.61 16.39
C ALA A 465 0.44 9.07 17.62
N ALA A 466 -0.31 9.93 18.31
CA ALA A 466 -1.19 9.56 19.41
C ALA A 466 -2.62 9.96 19.06
N THR A 467 -3.54 9.00 18.98
CA THR A 467 -4.98 9.29 18.87
C THR A 467 -5.62 9.05 20.23
N SER A 468 -6.41 10.01 20.71
CA SER A 468 -7.22 9.84 21.93
C SER A 468 -8.71 9.88 21.58
N GLY A 469 -9.49 8.93 22.10
CA GLY A 469 -10.95 8.99 22.01
C GLY A 469 -11.50 10.16 22.83
N PRO A 470 -12.62 10.80 22.42
CA PRO A 470 -13.24 11.83 23.24
C PRO A 470 -13.68 11.25 24.59
N SER A 471 -13.07 11.74 25.67
CA SER A 471 -13.48 11.43 27.04
C SER A 471 -14.90 11.94 27.29
N ALA A 472 -15.86 11.04 27.24
CA ALA A 472 -17.23 11.31 27.66
C ALA A 472 -17.34 11.33 29.19
N ARG A 473 -16.73 12.30 29.88
CA ARG A 473 -17.07 12.63 31.28
C ARG A 473 -16.54 13.99 31.73
N ARG A 474 -17.39 15.02 31.66
CA ARG A 474 -17.47 16.04 32.72
C ARG A 474 -18.82 15.87 33.41
N SER A 475 -18.79 15.24 34.57
CA SER A 475 -19.87 15.30 35.55
C SER A 475 -20.07 16.77 35.95
N ARG A 476 -21.26 17.32 35.66
CA ARG A 476 -21.76 18.55 36.26
C ARG A 476 -21.83 18.37 37.77
N THR A 477 -21.01 19.10 38.50
CA THR A 477 -21.26 19.40 39.92
C THR A 477 -22.52 20.26 40.00
N PRO A 478 -23.57 19.87 40.74
CA PRO A 478 -24.72 20.74 40.94
C PRO A 478 -24.32 21.84 41.93
N ALA A 479 -24.33 23.10 41.47
CA ALA A 479 -24.19 24.26 42.32
C ALA A 479 -25.43 24.36 43.23
N THR A 480 -25.25 24.10 44.52
CA THR A 480 -26.22 24.40 45.56
C THR A 480 -26.41 25.91 45.65
N SER A 481 -27.61 26.35 45.31
CA SER A 481 -28.08 27.72 45.51
C SER A 481 -28.26 28.01 47.00
N ALA A 482 -27.47 28.93 47.55
CA ALA A 482 -27.79 29.60 48.80
C ALA A 482 -27.96 31.10 48.51
N ARG A 483 -29.19 31.59 48.70
CA ARG A 483 -29.57 33.01 48.63
C ARG A 483 -28.90 33.80 49.76
N PRO A 484 -28.51 35.07 49.55
CA PRO A 484 -28.18 35.98 50.64
C PRO A 484 -29.44 36.74 51.10
N SER A 485 -29.73 36.68 52.40
CA SER A 485 -30.69 37.54 53.08
C SER A 485 -29.94 38.63 53.86
N SER A 486 -30.16 39.88 53.42
CA SER A 486 -30.18 41.14 54.18
C SER A 486 -29.58 41.19 55.59
N CYS A 487 -28.62 42.10 55.79
CA CYS A 487 -28.51 42.88 57.03
C CYS A 487 -28.17 44.35 56.73
N SER A 488 -28.99 45.19 57.35
CA SER A 488 -29.11 46.63 57.45
C SER A 488 -27.85 47.45 57.77
N ARG A 489 -27.81 48.66 57.20
CA ARG A 489 -27.07 49.85 57.69
C ARG A 489 -27.62 50.31 59.05
N PRO A 490 -26.82 51.11 59.78
CA PRO A 490 -27.31 52.42 60.22
C PRO A 490 -26.41 53.55 59.70
N GLY A 491 -27.05 54.66 59.33
CA GLY A 491 -26.39 55.92 59.00
C GLY A 491 -26.32 56.89 60.19
N ARG A 492 -25.32 57.76 60.15
CA ARG A 492 -25.21 59.13 60.72
C ARG A 492 -23.88 59.69 60.16
N ALA A 493 -23.65 60.96 59.86
CA ALA A 493 -24.45 62.16 59.63
C ALA A 493 -23.43 63.29 59.28
N ARG A 494 -23.85 64.24 58.42
CA ARG A 494 -23.40 65.66 58.35
C ARG A 494 -21.95 65.93 57.86
N SER A 495 -21.64 66.98 57.10
CA SER A 495 -22.42 68.10 56.53
C SER A 495 -21.51 68.95 55.63
N ALA A 496 -21.96 69.26 54.42
CA ALA A 496 -21.90 70.53 53.68
C ALA A 496 -22.24 70.24 52.22
#